data_AF-A0A528V5S3-F1
#
_entry.id   AF-A0A528V5S3-F1
#
_cell.length_a   1.000
_cell.length_b   1.000
_cell.length_c   1.000
_cell.angle_alpha   90.00
_cell.angle_beta   90.00
_cell.angle_gamma   90.00
#
_symmetry.space_group_name_H-M   'P 1'
#
loop_
_entity.id
_entity.type
_entity.pdbx_description
1 polymer ?
#
loop_
_entity_poly.entity_id
_entity_poly.type
_entity_poly.pdbx_seq_one_letter_code
_entity_poly.pdbx_strand_id
1 'polypeptide(L)'
;MLFITHDLGIVRKIADRVCVMTKGKIVETGPTKEIFANPQHSYTRHLLAAEPKGKPPAANAAARPVMTGQDIKVWFPIKKGFFRHTVDNVKAVDGI
;
A
#
# COMPACT_ATOMS: atom_id res chain seq x y z
N MET A 1 2.26 -13.84 -17.87
CA MET A 1 2.90 -12.92 -16.90
C MET A 1 2.56 -13.40 -15.50
N LEU A 2 3.55 -13.52 -14.60
CA LEU A 2 3.32 -13.85 -13.19
C LEU A 2 3.60 -12.59 -12.36
N PHE A 3 2.59 -12.15 -11.60
CA PHE A 3 2.69 -10.96 -10.76
C PHE A 3 2.45 -11.34 -9.30
N ILE A 4 3.34 -10.93 -8.42
CA ILE A 4 3.28 -11.23 -6.98
C ILE A 4 3.25 -9.90 -6.23
N THR A 5 2.15 -9.64 -5.53
CA THR A 5 1.96 -8.43 -4.73
C THR A 5 1.07 -8.73 -3.52
N HIS A 6 1.13 -7.84 -2.53
CA HIS A 6 0.18 -7.79 -1.41
C HIS A 6 -0.94 -6.77 -1.65
N ASP A 7 -0.83 -5.94 -2.70
CA ASP A 7 -1.83 -4.92 -3.03
C ASP A 7 -2.97 -5.52 -3.87
N LEU A 8 -4.11 -5.74 -3.22
CA LEU A 8 -5.33 -6.26 -3.82
C LEU A 8 -5.94 -5.29 -4.87
N GLY A 9 -5.71 -3.99 -4.73
CA GLY A 9 -6.19 -2.98 -5.66
C GLY A 9 -5.47 -3.06 -7.01
N ILE A 10 -4.18 -3.36 -7.00
CA ILE A 10 -3.40 -3.62 -8.23
C ILE A 10 -3.83 -4.94 -8.86
N VAL A 11 -4.00 -6.00 -8.06
CA VAL A 11 -4.43 -7.32 -8.55
C VAL A 11 -5.77 -7.22 -9.29
N ARG A 12 -6.74 -6.46 -8.75
CA ARG A 12 -8.07 -6.27 -9.35
C ARG A 12 -8.02 -5.69 -10.77
N LYS A 13 -6.98 -4.92 -11.11
CA LYS A 13 -6.87 -4.22 -12.40
C LYS A 13 -6.04 -4.98 -13.44
N ILE A 14 -5.05 -5.76 -12.99
CA ILE A 14 -4.02 -6.32 -13.87
C ILE A 14 -4.16 -7.84 -14.03
N ALA A 15 -4.68 -8.55 -13.03
CA ALA A 15 -4.72 -10.00 -13.04
C ALA A 15 -6.02 -10.55 -13.62
N ASP A 16 -5.91 -11.55 -14.50
CA ASP A 16 -7.05 -12.36 -14.97
C ASP A 16 -7.40 -13.47 -13.98
N ARG A 17 -6.37 -14.04 -13.34
CA ARG A 17 -6.47 -15.13 -12.36
C ARG A 17 -5.63 -14.81 -11.14
N VAL A 18 -6.12 -15.23 -9.97
CA VAL A 18 -5.47 -14.99 -8.68
C VAL A 18 -5.24 -16.33 -7.99
N CYS A 19 -4.05 -16.49 -7.41
CA CYS A 19 -3.71 -17.56 -6.48
C CYS A 19 -3.40 -16.93 -5.13
N VAL A 20 -4.18 -17.26 -4.10
CA VAL A 20 -3.95 -16.83 -2.73
C VAL A 20 -3.10 -17.88 -2.03
N MET A 21 -2.01 -17.44 -1.41
CA MET A 21 -1.11 -18.31 -0.67
C MET A 21 -1.03 -17.93 0.81
N THR A 22 -0.91 -18.95 1.65
CA THR A 22 -0.73 -18.83 3.10
C THR A 22 0.21 -19.92 3.57
N LYS A 23 1.23 -19.57 4.38
CA LYS A 23 2.18 -20.53 4.96
C LYS A 23 2.77 -21.49 3.92
N GLY A 24 3.12 -20.95 2.74
CA GLY A 24 3.72 -21.72 1.65
C GLY A 24 2.76 -22.63 0.88
N LYS A 25 1.45 -22.57 1.13
CA LYS A 25 0.44 -23.35 0.41
C LYS A 25 -0.51 -22.45 -0.34
N ILE A 26 -0.92 -22.87 -1.53
CA ILE A 26 -2.03 -22.25 -2.26
C ILE A 26 -3.32 -22.65 -1.54
N VAL A 27 -4.03 -21.66 -1.01
CA VAL A 27 -5.26 -21.87 -0.23
C VAL A 27 -6.51 -21.60 -1.06
N GLU A 28 -6.39 -20.80 -2.12
CA GLU A 28 -7.50 -20.50 -3.02
C GLU A 28 -6.97 -20.06 -4.39
N THR A 29 -7.60 -20.50 -5.48
CA THR A 29 -7.23 -20.11 -6.84
C THR A 29 -8.46 -19.98 -7.70
N GLY A 30 -8.55 -18.92 -8.50
CA GLY A 30 -9.68 -18.71 -9.39
C GLY A 30 -9.56 -17.45 -10.26
N PRO A 31 -10.56 -17.19 -11.10
CA PRO A 31 -10.70 -15.91 -11.79
C PRO A 31 -10.73 -14.75 -10.77
N THR A 32 -10.09 -13.63 -11.09
CA THR A 32 -10.05 -12.45 -10.20
C THR A 32 -11.44 -12.03 -9.76
N LYS A 33 -12.43 -12.00 -10.66
CA LYS A 33 -13.80 -11.62 -10.31
C LYS A 33 -14.43 -12.54 -9.25
N GLU A 34 -14.18 -13.84 -9.33
CA GLU A 34 -14.76 -14.83 -8.42
C GLU A 34 -14.10 -14.78 -7.03
N ILE A 35 -12.77 -14.71 -6.99
CA ILE A 35 -12.02 -14.59 -5.72
C ILE A 35 -12.43 -13.33 -4.94
N PHE A 36 -12.66 -12.21 -5.65
CA PHE A 36 -13.04 -10.96 -5.01
C PHE A 36 -14.53 -10.85 -4.68
N ALA A 37 -15.43 -11.51 -5.42
CA ALA A 37 -16.88 -11.44 -5.20
C ALA A 37 -17.40 -12.54 -4.27
N ASN A 38 -16.84 -13.74 -4.34
CA ASN A 38 -17.26 -14.92 -3.60
C ASN A 38 -16.06 -15.73 -3.06
N PRO A 39 -15.24 -15.15 -2.18
CA PRO A 39 -14.11 -15.84 -1.57
C PRO A 39 -14.55 -17.05 -0.74
N GLN A 40 -13.99 -18.23 -1.04
CA GLN A 40 -14.31 -19.48 -0.36
C GLN A 40 -13.45 -19.71 0.88
N HIS A 41 -12.18 -19.31 0.86
CA HIS A 41 -11.26 -19.56 1.96
C HIS A 41 -11.34 -18.45 3.02
N SER A 42 -11.30 -18.83 4.30
CA SER A 42 -11.38 -17.90 5.43
C SER A 42 -10.26 -16.84 5.40
N TYR A 43 -9.05 -17.25 5.04
CA TYR A 43 -7.91 -16.34 4.88
C TYR A 43 -8.13 -15.31 3.77
N THR A 44 -8.67 -15.73 2.62
CA THR A 44 -8.98 -14.81 1.51
C THR A 44 -10.03 -13.79 1.94
N ARG A 45 -11.06 -14.21 2.69
CA ARG A 45 -12.06 -13.31 3.29
C ARG A 45 -11.41 -12.28 4.21
N HIS A 46 -10.51 -12.72 5.09
CA HIS A 46 -9.77 -11.81 5.97
C HIS A 46 -8.90 -10.81 5.18
N LEU A 47 -8.21 -11.27 4.14
CA LEU A 47 -7.42 -10.38 3.27
C LEU A 47 -8.29 -9.31 2.60
N LEU A 48 -9.41 -9.69 2.01
CA LEU A 48 -10.33 -8.75 1.34
C LEU A 48 -11.04 -7.80 2.32
N ALA A 49 -11.18 -8.20 3.59
CA ALA A 49 -11.74 -7.36 4.65
C ALA A 49 -10.72 -6.34 5.18
N ALA A 50 -9.43 -6.66 5.13
CA ALA A 50 -8.35 -5.77 5.53
C ALA A 50 -8.05 -4.68 4.50
N GLU A 51 -8.54 -4.82 3.26
CA GLU A 51 -8.43 -3.77 2.25
C GLU A 51 -9.13 -2.50 2.76
N PRO A 52 -8.43 -1.35 2.87
CA PRO A 52 -9.04 -0.13 3.35
C PRO A 52 -10.14 0.32 2.38
N LYS A 53 -11.39 0.29 2.86
CA LYS A 53 -12.57 0.70 2.07
C LYS A 53 -13.04 2.08 2.53
N GLY A 54 -13.29 2.95 1.56
CA GLY A 54 -14.00 4.21 1.77
C GLY A 54 -13.11 5.45 1.81
N LYS A 55 -13.74 6.58 2.14
CA LYS A 55 -13.07 7.86 2.36
C LYS A 55 -12.54 7.89 3.79
N PRO A 56 -11.37 8.52 4.04
CA PRO A 56 -10.93 8.74 5.41
C PRO A 56 -12.04 9.44 6.19
N PRO A 57 -12.25 9.08 7.47
CA PRO A 57 -13.23 9.76 8.30
C PRO A 57 -12.95 11.26 8.29
N ALA A 58 -14.01 12.08 8.25
CA ALA A 58 -13.86 13.52 8.27
C ALA A 58 -13.02 13.92 9.49
N ALA A 59 -11.98 14.72 9.27
CA ALA A 59 -11.11 15.16 10.35
C ALA A 59 -11.94 15.94 11.38
N ASN A 60 -11.92 15.52 12.63
CA ASN A 60 -12.57 16.26 13.70
C ASN A 60 -11.72 17.49 14.03
N ALA A 61 -12.18 18.67 13.62
CA ALA A 61 -11.49 19.94 13.88
C ALA A 61 -11.37 20.28 15.38
N ALA A 62 -12.21 19.67 16.24
CA ALA A 62 -12.15 19.82 17.69
C ALA A 62 -11.25 18.77 18.38
N ALA A 63 -10.64 17.85 17.64
CA ALA A 63 -9.72 16.88 18.22
C ALA A 63 -8.50 17.58 18.82
N ARG A 64 -8.09 17.16 20.02
CA ARG A 64 -6.86 17.68 20.64
C ARG A 64 -5.66 17.33 19.78
N PRO A 65 -4.81 18.30 19.41
CA PRO A 65 -3.56 18.00 18.72
C PRO A 65 -2.72 17.04 19.54
N VAL A 66 -2.32 15.91 18.93
CA VAL A 66 -1.40 14.95 19.57
C VAL A 66 0.05 15.41 19.43
N MET A 67 0.37 16.09 18.33
CA MET A 67 1.68 16.66 18.04
C MET A 67 1.51 17.87 17.12
N THR A 68 2.30 18.91 17.36
CA THR A 68 2.44 20.08 16.47
C THR A 68 3.90 20.19 16.07
N GLY A 69 4.17 20.41 14.79
CA GLY A 69 5.50 20.72 14.28
C GLY A 69 5.57 22.15 13.78
N GLN A 70 6.77 22.71 13.80
CA GLN A 70 7.13 23.95 13.12
C GLN A 70 8.43 23.69 12.37
N ASP A 71 8.52 24.19 11.14
CA ASP A 71 9.67 24.01 10.26
C ASP A 71 10.04 22.54 9.96
N ILE A 72 9.04 21.66 9.80
CA ILE A 72 9.27 20.28 9.41
C ILE A 72 9.92 20.23 8.03
N LYS A 73 11.09 19.60 7.94
CA LYS A 73 11.83 19.36 6.69
C LYS A 73 12.03 17.87 6.46
N VAL A 74 11.49 17.36 5.37
CA VAL A 74 11.69 15.98 4.91
C VAL A 74 12.39 16.03 3.57
N TRP A 75 13.70 15.90 3.57
CA TRP A 75 14.54 16.03 2.38
C TRP A 75 15.29 14.71 2.13
N PHE A 76 15.30 14.26 0.88
CA PHE A 76 15.94 13.03 0.45
C PHE A 76 17.17 13.35 -0.41
N PRO A 77 18.39 12.89 -0.05
CA PRO A 77 19.60 13.23 -0.77
C PRO A 77 19.66 12.54 -2.15
N ILE A 78 19.94 13.32 -3.19
CA ILE A 78 20.25 12.82 -4.53
C ILE A 78 21.77 12.59 -4.60
N LYS A 79 22.16 11.33 -4.80
CA LYS A 79 23.56 10.93 -4.99
C LYS A 79 23.83 10.72 -6.49
N LYS A 80 24.90 11.32 -7.02
CA LYS A 80 25.35 11.15 -8.42
C LYS A 80 26.85 10.84 -8.48
N GLY A 81 27.27 10.21 -9.60
CA GLY A 81 28.67 9.88 -9.89
C GLY A 81 29.16 8.53 -9.33
N PHE A 82 30.36 8.11 -9.76
CA PHE A 82 30.97 6.83 -9.40
C PHE A 82 31.26 6.69 -7.89
N PHE A 83 31.48 7.81 -7.20
CA PHE A 83 31.74 7.87 -5.76
C PHE A 83 30.52 8.23 -4.90
N ARG A 84 29.30 8.27 -5.48
CA ARG A 84 28.03 8.51 -4.76
C ARG A 84 28.03 9.77 -3.86
N HIS A 85 28.65 10.86 -4.31
CA HIS A 85 28.57 12.13 -3.58
C HIS A 85 27.13 12.69 -3.65
N THR A 86 26.65 13.24 -2.53
CA THR A 86 25.38 13.96 -2.48
C THR A 86 25.53 15.26 -3.24
N VAL A 87 24.72 15.46 -4.28
CA VAL A 87 24.79 16.66 -5.14
C VAL A 87 23.58 17.57 -4.97
N ASP A 88 22.48 17.05 -4.44
CA ASP A 88 21.22 17.79 -4.28
C ASP A 88 20.31 17.07 -3.26
N ASN A 89 19.18 17.68 -2.91
CA ASN A 89 18.14 17.06 -2.09
C ASN A 89 16.75 17.25 -2.72
N VAL A 90 15.97 16.16 -2.80
CA VAL A 90 14.53 16.24 -3.10
C VAL A 90 13.80 16.65 -1.82
N LYS A 91 13.17 17.83 -1.85
CA LYS A 91 12.38 18.34 -0.71
C LYS A 91 10.94 17.81 -0.80
N ALA A 92 10.58 16.85 0.07
CA ALA A 92 9.22 16.33 0.17
C ALA A 92 8.34 17.17 1.11
N VAL A 93 8.92 17.76 2.14
CA VAL A 93 8.30 18.76 3.02
C VAL A 93 9.36 19.82 3.35
N ASP A 94 9.02 21.10 3.29
CA ASP A 94 9.90 22.20 3.65
C ASP A 94 9.10 23.31 4.34
N GLY A 95 9.23 23.42 5.67
CA GLY A 95 8.74 24.57 6.42
C GLY A 95 7.27 24.52 6.84
N ILE A 96 6.73 23.35 7.24
CA ILE A 96 5.40 23.22 7.88
C ILE A 96 5.52 23.29 9.40
#